data_AF-A0A5C6BEJ7-F1
#
_entry.id   AF-A0A5C6BEJ7-F1
#
_cell.length_a   1.000
_cell.length_b   1.000
_cell.length_c   1.000
_cell.angle_alpha   90.00
_cell.angle_beta   90.00
_cell.angle_gamma   90.00
#
_symmetry.space_group_name_H-M   'P 1'
#
loop_
_entity.id
_entity.type
_entity.pdbx_description
1 polymer ?
#
loop_
_entity_poly.entity_id
_entity_poly.type
_entity_poly.pdbx_seq_one_letter_code
_entity_poly.pdbx_strand_id
1 'polypeptide(L)'
;MTRHAFNVSDTFVIQGRGVVVTTDKRYEDLPSWLALKIGDDIEIRSESNPVRTHVAGIEFINPWTPKTPFGFLLPADVPNDRVTVGCEIWVTEASVINPPRCE
;
A
#
# COMPACT_ATOMS: atom_id res chain seq x y z
N MET A 1 -13.15 5.32 -9.07
CA MET A 1 -13.35 3.86 -8.84
C MET A 1 -12.13 3.33 -8.10
N THR A 2 -12.27 2.37 -7.19
CA THR A 2 -11.12 1.72 -6.53
C THR A 2 -10.91 0.31 -7.06
N ARG A 3 -9.65 -0.17 -7.04
CA ARG A 3 -9.27 -1.53 -7.47
C ARG A 3 -8.44 -2.20 -6.40
N HIS A 4 -8.71 -3.47 -6.14
CA HIS A 4 -7.90 -4.31 -5.24
C HIS A 4 -6.50 -4.46 -5.82
N ALA A 5 -5.49 -4.19 -4.99
CA ALA A 5 -4.08 -4.29 -5.38
C ALA A 5 -3.41 -5.53 -4.78
N PHE A 6 -3.49 -5.68 -3.45
CA PHE A 6 -2.82 -6.72 -2.66
C PHE A 6 -3.39 -6.76 -1.24
N ASN A 7 -2.94 -7.74 -0.45
CA ASN A 7 -3.31 -7.85 0.96
C ASN A 7 -2.13 -7.49 1.87
N VAL A 8 -2.46 -7.13 3.11
CA VAL A 8 -1.49 -6.90 4.18
C VAL A 8 -0.95 -8.24 4.66
N SER A 9 0.36 -8.46 4.55
CA SER A 9 1.03 -9.68 5.03
C SER A 9 1.64 -9.52 6.42
N ASP A 10 2.11 -8.31 6.75
CA ASP A 10 2.64 -7.97 8.07
C ASP A 10 2.56 -6.45 8.32
N THR A 11 2.53 -6.05 9.60
CA THR A 11 2.55 -4.64 10.01
C THR A 11 3.50 -4.42 11.17
N PHE A 12 4.19 -3.28 11.17
CA PHE A 12 5.00 -2.87 12.30
C PHE A 12 4.97 -1.36 12.48
N VAL A 13 5.15 -0.91 13.72
CA VAL A 13 5.08 0.51 14.07
C VAL A 13 6.49 1.07 14.15
N ILE A 14 6.74 2.16 13.43
CA ILE A 14 7.91 2.99 13.66
C ILE A 14 7.47 4.15 14.56
N GLN A 15 7.99 4.17 15.78
CA GLN A 15 7.68 5.23 16.74
C GLN A 15 7.96 6.62 16.13
N GLY A 16 6.95 7.49 16.18
CA GLY A 16 7.02 8.85 15.62
C GLY A 16 6.81 8.96 14.10
N ARG A 17 6.64 7.85 13.36
CA ARG A 17 6.39 7.87 11.90
C ARG A 17 5.05 7.26 11.49
N GLY A 18 4.57 6.23 12.21
CA GLY A 18 3.31 5.56 11.91
C GLY A 18 3.48 4.05 11.68
N VAL A 19 2.52 3.45 10.98
CA VAL A 19 2.48 2.02 10.67
C VAL A 19 3.12 1.77 9.31
N VAL A 20 4.09 0.88 9.27
CA VAL A 20 4.54 0.26 8.03
C VAL A 20 3.68 -0.96 7.75
N VAL A 21 3.19 -1.03 6.53
CA VAL A 21 2.39 -2.12 5.97
C VAL A 21 3.23 -2.82 4.94
N THR A 22 3.36 -4.15 5.06
CA THR A 22 4.01 -4.99 4.06
C THR A 22 2.96 -5.78 3.28
N THR A 23 3.27 -6.05 2.02
CA THR A 23 2.32 -6.67 1.09
C THR A 23 2.52 -8.18 0.97
N ASP A 24 1.46 -8.90 0.62
CA ASP A 24 1.54 -10.33 0.27
C ASP A 24 2.15 -10.58 -1.12
N LYS A 25 2.43 -9.53 -1.89
CA LYS A 25 3.10 -9.59 -3.19
C LYS A 25 4.55 -9.14 -3.13
N ARG A 26 5.37 -9.71 -4.02
CA ARG A 26 6.68 -9.14 -4.37
C ARG A 26 6.48 -7.94 -5.28
N TYR A 27 7.46 -7.05 -5.34
CA TYR A 27 7.38 -5.89 -6.23
C TYR A 27 7.20 -6.29 -7.70
N GLU A 28 7.87 -7.35 -8.16
CA GLU A 28 7.75 -7.88 -9.53
C GLU A 28 6.38 -8.52 -9.82
N ASP A 29 5.66 -8.94 -8.78
CA ASP A 29 4.34 -9.58 -8.89
C ASP A 29 3.19 -8.56 -8.76
N LEU A 30 3.51 -7.28 -8.56
CA LEU A 30 2.50 -6.24 -8.53
C LEU A 30 1.78 -6.16 -9.88
N PRO A 31 0.47 -5.88 -9.89
CA PRO A 31 -0.26 -5.77 -11.14
C PRO A 31 0.38 -4.73 -12.06
N SER A 32 0.51 -5.03 -13.35
CA SER A 32 1.17 -4.15 -14.33
C SER A 32 0.51 -2.77 -14.49
N TRP A 33 -0.72 -2.63 -14.01
CA TRP A 33 -1.46 -1.37 -13.99
C TRP A 33 -1.16 -0.50 -12.75
N LEU A 34 -0.48 -1.02 -11.74
CA LEU A 34 -0.27 -0.33 -10.46
C LEU A 34 1.08 0.39 -10.43
N ALA A 35 1.06 1.70 -10.15
CA ALA A 35 2.24 2.46 -9.76
C ALA A 35 1.94 3.25 -8.49
N LEU A 36 2.04 2.57 -7.35
CA LEU A 36 1.81 3.18 -6.04
C LEU A 36 2.88 4.24 -5.75
N LYS A 37 2.46 5.44 -5.34
CA LYS A 37 3.31 6.58 -5.02
C LYS A 37 2.96 7.17 -3.66
N ILE A 38 3.89 7.92 -3.09
CA ILE A 38 3.61 8.74 -1.91
C ILE A 38 2.54 9.78 -2.26
N GLY A 39 1.55 9.92 -1.39
CA GLY A 39 0.38 10.78 -1.56
C GLY A 39 -0.80 10.09 -2.24
N ASP A 40 -0.65 8.85 -2.73
CA ASP A 40 -1.76 8.12 -3.32
C ASP A 40 -2.83 7.79 -2.27
N ASP A 41 -4.07 8.11 -2.59
CA ASP A 41 -5.23 7.72 -1.79
C ASP A 41 -5.46 6.21 -1.88
N ILE A 42 -5.64 5.60 -0.72
CA ILE A 42 -5.91 4.18 -0.56
C ILE A 42 -7.10 3.94 0.37
N GLU A 43 -7.69 2.77 0.23
CA GLU A 43 -8.72 2.26 1.09
C GLU A 43 -8.27 0.90 1.65
N ILE A 44 -8.15 0.83 2.97
CA ILE A 44 -7.81 -0.39 3.71
C ILE A 44 -9.12 -1.03 4.12
N ARG A 45 -9.45 -2.20 3.57
CA ARG A 45 -10.69 -2.91 3.88
C ARG A 45 -10.44 -4.07 4.82
N SER A 46 -11.24 -4.10 5.89
CA SER A 46 -11.37 -5.21 6.83
C SER A 46 -12.84 -5.62 6.89
N GLU A 47 -13.15 -6.71 7.60
CA GLU A 47 -14.53 -7.17 7.79
C GLU A 47 -15.44 -6.13 8.48
N SER A 48 -14.85 -5.24 9.29
CA SER A 48 -15.64 -4.42 10.22
C SER A 48 -15.84 -2.98 9.78
N ASN A 49 -14.86 -2.33 9.14
CA ASN A 49 -15.00 -1.01 8.51
C ASN A 49 -13.81 -0.68 7.59
N PRO A 50 -14.05 -0.09 6.40
CA PRO A 50 -12.97 0.42 5.57
C PRO A 50 -12.36 1.71 6.13
N VAL A 51 -11.04 1.83 6.06
CA VAL A 51 -10.30 3.05 6.40
C VAL A 51 -9.79 3.71 5.13
N ARG A 52 -10.15 4.97 4.90
CA ARG A 52 -9.60 5.79 3.81
C ARG A 52 -8.43 6.59 4.35
N THR A 53 -7.31 6.54 3.65
CA THR A 53 -6.07 7.24 3.99
C THR A 53 -5.22 7.41 2.74
N HIS A 54 -3.95 7.77 2.89
CA HIS A 54 -2.99 7.89 1.79
C HIS A 54 -1.65 7.23 2.13
N VAL A 55 -0.81 7.00 1.12
CA VAL A 55 0.55 6.51 1.32
C VAL A 55 1.44 7.65 1.82
N ALA A 56 1.96 7.57 3.05
CA ALA A 56 2.85 8.58 3.61
C ALA A 56 4.33 8.38 3.24
N GLY A 57 4.72 7.15 2.89
CA GLY A 57 6.09 6.81 2.56
C GLY A 57 6.19 5.44 1.90
N ILE A 58 7.32 5.19 1.24
CA ILE A 58 7.66 3.88 0.67
C ILE A 58 8.91 3.39 1.39
N GLU A 59 8.88 2.18 1.91
CA GLU A 59 9.96 1.58 2.68
C GLU A 59 10.56 0.40 1.91
N PHE A 60 11.86 0.48 1.65
CA PHE A 60 12.62 -0.58 1.00
C PHE A 60 13.58 -1.20 2.01
N ILE A 61 13.47 -2.52 2.21
CA ILE A 61 14.42 -3.27 3.03
C ILE A 61 15.73 -3.40 2.26
N ASN A 62 16.85 -3.02 2.87
CA ASN A 62 18.19 -3.13 2.28
C ASN A 62 18.81 -4.51 2.61
N PRO A 63 19.31 -5.28 1.63
CA PRO A 63 19.34 -5.01 0.19
C PRO A 63 17.97 -5.17 -0.47
N TRP A 64 17.59 -4.17 -1.26
CA TRP A 64 16.33 -4.21 -2.00
C TRP A 64 16.47 -5.01 -3.29
N THR A 65 15.48 -5.87 -3.57
CA THR A 65 15.34 -6.53 -4.87
C THR A 65 13.87 -6.57 -5.28
N PRO A 66 13.54 -6.66 -6.58
CA PRO A 66 12.15 -6.85 -7.02
C PRO A 66 11.47 -8.12 -6.47
N LYS A 67 12.28 -9.07 -5.98
CA LYS A 67 11.85 -10.36 -5.41
C LYS A 67 11.42 -10.26 -3.94
N THR A 68 11.65 -9.13 -3.28
CA THR A 68 11.21 -8.91 -1.89
C THR A 68 9.82 -8.32 -1.85
N PRO A 69 9.02 -8.61 -0.81
CA PRO A 69 7.80 -7.89 -0.52
C PRO A 69 8.07 -6.38 -0.42
N PHE A 70 7.09 -5.61 -0.88
CA PHE A 70 7.11 -4.16 -0.82
C PHE A 70 6.48 -3.69 0.49
N GLY A 71 7.01 -2.59 1.05
CA GLY A 71 6.48 -1.96 2.26
C GLY A 71 6.15 -0.50 2.01
N PHE A 72 5.11 0.00 2.67
CA PHE A 72 4.75 1.42 2.64
C PHE A 72 4.29 1.89 4.01
N LEU A 73 4.48 3.18 4.26
CA LEU A 73 4.15 3.84 5.51
C LEU A 73 2.77 4.49 5.40
N LEU A 74 1.96 4.31 6.44
CA LEU A 74 0.72 5.04 6.65
C LEU A 74 0.98 6.32 7.48
N PRO A 75 0.13 7.34 7.34
CA PRO A 75 0.23 8.56 8.14
C PRO A 75 0.05 8.23 9.63
N ALA A 76 0.69 9.01 10.51
CA ALA A 76 0.75 8.74 11.94
C ALA A 76 -0.60 8.84 12.67
N ASP A 77 -1.62 9.41 12.02
CA ASP A 77 -2.98 9.50 12.55
C ASP A 77 -3.83 8.26 12.25
N VAL A 78 -3.34 7.32 11.42
CA VAL A 78 -4.01 6.03 11.19
C VAL A 78 -3.78 5.13 12.41
N PRO A 79 -4.85 4.70 13.11
CA PRO A 79 -4.70 3.83 14.27
C PRO A 79 -4.18 2.45 13.88
N ASN A 80 -3.18 1.96 14.62
CA ASN A 80 -2.51 0.68 14.32
C ASN A 80 -3.45 -0.52 14.36
N ASP A 81 -4.47 -0.48 15.22
CA ASP A 81 -5.47 -1.55 15.38
C ASP A 81 -6.45 -1.65 14.20
N ARG A 82 -6.43 -0.68 13.29
CA ARG A 82 -7.25 -0.69 12.06
C ARG A 82 -6.57 -1.38 10.89
N VAL A 83 -5.28 -1.69 10.99
CA VAL A 83 -4.50 -2.27 9.90
C VAL A 83 -3.86 -3.55 10.39
N THR A 84 -4.60 -4.64 10.22
CA THR A 84 -4.17 -5.99 10.62
C THR A 84 -3.78 -6.81 9.39
N VAL A 85 -3.04 -7.88 9.64
CA VAL A 85 -2.76 -8.91 8.62
C VAL A 85 -4.08 -9.40 8.03
N GLY A 86 -4.09 -9.60 6.71
CA GLY A 86 -5.26 -10.02 5.94
C GLY A 86 -6.16 -8.88 5.46
N CYS A 87 -5.97 -7.64 5.93
CA CYS A 87 -6.67 -6.50 5.33
C CYS A 87 -6.35 -6.36 3.84
N GLU A 88 -7.34 -5.94 3.07
CA GLU A 88 -7.19 -5.68 1.64
C GLU A 88 -6.78 -4.22 1.40
N ILE A 89 -5.86 -4.00 0.47
CA ILE A 89 -5.48 -2.65 0.03
C ILE A 89 -6.08 -2.37 -1.34
N TRP A 90 -6.88 -1.32 -1.40
CA TRP A 90 -7.54 -0.83 -2.59
C TRP A 90 -7.00 0.55 -2.96
N VAL A 91 -6.68 0.74 -4.24
CA VAL A 91 -6.13 2.01 -4.74
C VAL A 91 -7.10 2.71 -5.67
N THR A 92 -6.99 4.03 -5.76
CA THR A 92 -7.77 4.82 -6.73
C THR A 92 -7.19 4.75 -8.15
N GLU A 93 -7.94 5.21 -9.15
CA GLU A 93 -7.43 5.26 -10.53
C GLU A 93 -6.26 6.23 -10.73
N ALA A 94 -6.01 7.16 -9.81
CA ALA A 94 -4.85 8.04 -9.87
C ALA A 94 -3.51 7.28 -9.71
N SER A 95 -3.55 6.15 -9.00
CA SER A 95 -2.41 5.24 -8.80
C SER A 95 -2.19 4.27 -9.97
N VAL A 96 -3.00 4.39 -11.03
CA VAL A 96 -2.90 3.52 -12.20
C VAL A 96 -1.89 4.11 -13.18
N ILE A 97 -1.00 3.28 -13.70
CA ILE A 97 -0.12 3.64 -14.81
C ILE A 97 -1.02 3.94 -16.01
N ASN A 98 -1.18 5.22 -16.34
CA ASN A 98 -1.76 5.60 -17.62
C ASN A 98 -0.71 5.32 -18.70
N PRO A 99 -0.95 4.38 -19.63
CA PRO A 99 -0.10 4.28 -20.80
C PRO A 99 -0.10 5.64 -21.50
N PRO A 100 1.04 6.08 -22.07
CA PRO A 100 1.08 7.32 -22.83
C PRO A 100 -0.02 7.24 -23.90
N ARG A 101 -0.89 8.25 -23.94
CA ARG A 101 -1.84 8.39 -25.04
C ARG A 101 -0.99 8.65 -26.29
N CYS A 102 -1.02 7.74 -27.25
CA CYS A 102 -0.53 8.04 -28.59
C CYS A 102 -1.47 9.11 -29.15
N GLU A 103 -0.97 10.35 -29.27
CA GLU A 103 -1.55 11.40 -30.10
C GLU A 103 -1.16 11.19 -31.56
#